data_AF-A0A9D7ZNH8-F1
#
_entry.id   AF-A0A9D7ZNH8-F1
#
_cell.length_a   1.000
_cell.length_b   1.000
_cell.length_c   1.000
_cell.angle_alpha   90.00
_cell.angle_beta   90.00
_cell.angle_gamma   90.00
#
_symmetry.space_group_name_H-M   'P 1'
#
loop_
_entity.id
_entity.type
_entity.pdbx_description
1 polymer ?
#
loop_
_entity_poly.entity_id
_entity_poly.type
_entity_poly.pdbx_seq_one_letter_code
_entity_poly.pdbx_strand_id
1 'polypeptide(L)'
;MVENFNGFLYLIIFLVVLAMNTFYGFNCLFRTEKFLAKYNISIESSFFCRFAGSIITAAVLMQLYILFRGTEATWAFFNFMFIGMTLVSAASFYGFEVDKLGLTDGASREGYISTGVLALLWAILCYGLADKIYI
;
A
#
# COMPACT_ATOMS: atom_id res chain seq x y z
N MET A 1 -4.04 10.46 -20.45
CA MET A 1 -4.11 9.90 -19.07
C MET A 1 -5.20 8.83 -18.97
N VAL A 2 -6.48 9.16 -19.16
CA VAL A 2 -7.59 8.18 -19.08
C VAL A 2 -7.37 6.94 -19.97
N GLU A 3 -6.94 7.13 -21.22
CA GLU A 3 -6.63 6.02 -22.14
C GLU A 3 -5.43 5.16 -21.71
N ASN A 4 -4.45 5.75 -21.00
CA ASN A 4 -3.32 5.01 -20.44
C ASN A 4 -3.76 4.07 -19.31
N PHE A 5 -4.96 4.26 -18.76
CA PHE A 5 -5.53 3.46 -17.68
C PHE A 5 -6.77 2.68 -18.13
N ASN A 6 -6.95 2.38 -19.43
CA ASN A 6 -8.13 1.64 -19.91
C ASN A 6 -9.48 2.25 -19.46
N GLY A 7 -9.54 3.59 -19.36
CA GLY A 7 -10.75 4.31 -18.99
C GLY A 7 -10.76 4.82 -17.55
N PHE A 8 -11.90 5.40 -17.16
CA PHE A 8 -12.03 6.08 -15.87
C PHE A 8 -12.00 5.13 -14.68
N LEU A 9 -12.51 3.90 -14.82
CA LEU A 9 -12.62 2.95 -13.70
C LEU A 9 -11.24 2.67 -13.08
N TYR A 10 -10.28 2.23 -13.88
CA TYR A 10 -8.95 1.88 -13.35
C TYR A 10 -8.13 3.12 -12.99
N LEU A 11 -8.34 4.26 -13.67
CA LEU A 11 -7.75 5.53 -13.25
C LEU A 11 -8.22 5.92 -11.84
N ILE A 12 -9.53 5.84 -11.56
CA ILE A 12 -10.08 6.14 -10.24
C ILE A 12 -9.51 5.19 -9.19
N ILE A 13 -9.47 3.88 -9.47
CA ILE A 13 -8.88 2.90 -8.56
C ILE A 13 -7.41 3.23 -8.28
N PHE A 14 -6.63 3.55 -9.32
CA PHE A 14 -5.23 3.95 -9.18
C PHE A 14 -5.06 5.18 -8.30
N LEU A 15 -5.92 6.20 -8.46
CA LEU A 15 -5.90 7.42 -7.66
C LEU A 15 -6.30 7.15 -6.19
N VAL A 16 -7.25 6.24 -5.94
CA VAL A 16 -7.60 5.81 -4.58
C VAL A 16 -6.40 5.12 -3.91
N VAL A 17 -5.74 4.19 -4.61
CA VAL A 17 -4.53 3.52 -4.09
C VAL A 17 -3.42 4.54 -3.83
N LEU A 18 -3.20 5.49 -4.72
CA LEU A 18 -2.25 6.59 -4.55
C LEU A 18 -2.56 7.42 -3.30
N ALA A 19 -3.83 7.78 -3.08
CA ALA A 19 -4.25 8.55 -1.92
C ALA A 19 -4.02 7.77 -0.60
N MET A 20 -4.36 6.48 -0.58
CA MET A 20 -4.12 5.60 0.58
C MET A 20 -2.62 5.48 0.89
N ASN A 21 -1.79 5.18 -0.11
CA ASN A 21 -0.34 5.08 0.06
C ASN A 21 0.25 6.42 0.53
N THR A 22 -0.21 7.54 -0.01
CA THR A 22 0.22 8.88 0.41
C THR A 22 -0.13 9.13 1.86
N PHE A 23 -1.35 8.78 2.29
CA PHE A 23 -1.77 8.91 3.69
C PHE A 23 -0.86 8.12 4.64
N TYR A 24 -0.62 6.83 4.36
CA TYR A 24 0.22 6.00 5.22
C TYR A 24 1.69 6.43 5.18
N GLY A 25 2.27 6.64 4.00
CA GLY A 25 3.66 7.08 3.84
C GLY A 25 3.93 8.40 4.54
N PHE A 26 3.06 9.39 4.36
CA PHE A 26 3.20 10.71 4.99
C PHE A 26 3.12 10.62 6.51
N ASN A 27 2.15 9.90 7.06
CA ASN A 27 2.00 9.79 8.52
C ASN A 27 3.18 9.02 9.15
N CYS A 28 3.65 7.93 8.52
CA CYS A 28 4.79 7.19 9.00
C CYS A 28 6.10 8.00 9.00
N LEU A 29 6.34 8.84 7.99
CA LEU A 29 7.58 9.61 7.86
C LEU A 29 7.57 10.93 8.65
N PHE A 30 6.51 11.73 8.50
CA PHE A 30 6.47 13.11 8.97
C PHE A 30 5.62 13.30 10.23
N ARG A 31 4.78 12.33 10.57
CA ARG A 31 3.95 12.34 11.79
C ARG A 31 4.15 11.07 12.63
N THR A 32 5.36 10.48 12.57
CA THR A 32 5.71 9.19 13.16
C THR A 32 5.21 9.04 14.60
N GLU A 33 5.49 10.02 15.46
CA GLU A 33 5.10 9.99 16.87
C GLU A 33 3.58 9.89 17.05
N LYS A 34 2.82 10.75 16.36
CA LYS A 34 1.35 10.73 16.39
C LYS A 34 0.78 9.42 15.82
N PHE A 35 1.43 8.89 14.78
CA PHE A 35 0.99 7.66 14.13
C PHE A 35 1.23 6.43 15.03
N LEU A 36 2.38 6.35 15.70
CA LEU A 36 2.67 5.28 16.67
C LEU A 36 1.75 5.36 17.89
N ALA A 37 1.51 6.56 18.42
CA ALA A 37 0.62 6.79 19.54
C ALA A 37 -0.83 6.32 19.25
N LYS A 38 -1.32 6.45 18.00
CA LYS A 38 -2.65 5.94 17.58
C LYS A 38 -2.81 4.44 17.88
N TYR A 39 -1.74 3.66 17.78
CA TYR A 39 -1.75 2.21 17.99
C TYR A 39 -1.08 1.80 19.30
N ASN A 40 -0.86 2.74 20.22
CA ASN A 40 -0.16 2.50 21.48
C ASN A 40 1.21 1.81 21.31
N ILE A 41 1.93 2.14 20.23
CA ILE A 41 3.27 1.62 19.95
C ILE A 41 4.31 2.58 20.50
N SER A 42 5.34 2.02 21.14
CA SER A 42 6.48 2.78 21.70
C SER A 42 7.21 3.61 20.65
N ILE A 43 7.67 4.81 21.02
CA ILE A 43 8.38 5.73 20.12
C ILE A 43 9.74 5.17 19.65
N GLU A 44 10.32 4.24 20.41
CA GLU A 44 11.55 3.50 20.09
C GLU A 44 11.40 2.68 18.80
N SER A 45 10.18 2.29 18.44
CA SER A 45 9.85 1.62 17.17
C SER A 45 9.82 2.58 15.96
N SER A 46 10.15 3.87 16.16
CA SER A 46 10.15 4.89 15.11
C SER A 46 11.02 4.55 13.91
N PHE A 47 12.11 3.81 14.09
CA PHE A 47 12.92 3.31 12.98
C PHE A 47 12.10 2.44 12.03
N PHE A 48 11.41 1.41 12.54
CA PHE A 48 10.60 0.50 11.72
C PHE A 48 9.39 1.20 11.09
N CYS A 49 8.76 2.12 11.82
CA CYS A 49 7.67 2.93 11.28
C CYS A 49 8.14 3.78 10.10
N ARG A 50 9.27 4.48 10.23
CA ARG A 50 9.85 5.28 9.15
C ARG A 50 10.37 4.41 8.02
N PHE A 51 10.94 3.25 8.30
CA PHE A 51 11.35 2.29 7.27
C PHE A 51 10.16 1.89 6.39
N ALA A 52 9.05 1.43 6.99
CA ALA A 52 7.83 1.13 6.25
C ALA A 52 7.31 2.36 5.50
N GLY A 53 7.29 3.53 6.15
CA GLY A 53 6.93 4.80 5.54
C GLY A 53 7.77 5.15 4.32
N SER A 54 9.09 4.93 4.36
CA SER A 54 10.00 5.19 3.25
C SER A 54 9.69 4.31 2.04
N ILE A 55 9.44 3.02 2.25
CA ILE A 55 9.09 2.09 1.16
C ILE A 55 7.75 2.48 0.53
N ILE A 56 6.74 2.80 1.34
CA ILE A 56 5.44 3.24 0.83
C ILE A 56 5.55 4.59 0.11
N THR A 57 6.33 5.54 0.62
CA THR A 57 6.56 6.81 -0.07
C THR A 57 7.34 6.64 -1.37
N ALA A 58 8.29 5.70 -1.44
CA ALA A 58 8.91 5.34 -2.72
C ALA A 58 7.87 4.82 -3.71
N ALA A 59 6.92 3.98 -3.27
CA ALA A 59 5.81 3.56 -4.11
C ALA A 59 4.91 4.72 -4.55
N VAL A 60 4.64 5.70 -3.69
CA VAL A 60 3.91 6.94 -4.05
C VAL A 60 4.63 7.70 -5.15
N LEU A 61 5.95 7.89 -5.05
CA LEU A 61 6.72 8.57 -6.09
C LEU A 61 6.67 7.80 -7.42
N MET A 62 6.75 6.47 -7.38
CA MET A 62 6.57 5.63 -8.57
C MET A 62 5.16 5.75 -9.14
N GLN A 63 4.11 5.80 -8.30
CA GLN A 63 2.74 6.00 -8.76
C GLN A 63 2.54 7.36 -9.42
N LEU A 64 3.11 8.43 -8.85
CA LEU A 64 3.08 9.77 -9.46
C LEU A 64 3.80 9.77 -10.80
N TYR A 65 4.97 9.15 -10.88
CA TYR A 65 5.69 8.98 -12.15
C TYR A 65 4.82 8.25 -13.19
N ILE A 66 4.21 7.11 -12.84
CA ILE A 66 3.34 6.32 -13.73
C ILE A 66 2.08 7.09 -14.13
N LEU A 67 1.50 7.89 -13.23
CA LEU A 67 0.31 8.70 -13.51
C LEU A 67 0.54 9.63 -14.71
N PHE A 68 1.71 10.28 -14.77
CA PHE A 68 2.05 11.22 -15.83
C PHE A 68 2.72 10.54 -17.03
N ARG A 69 3.53 9.50 -16.80
CA ARG A 69 4.25 8.78 -17.86
C ARG A 69 3.38 7.80 -18.64
N GLY A 70 2.36 7.22 -18.00
CA GLY A 70 1.55 6.11 -18.54
C GLY A 70 1.96 4.75 -17.97
N THR A 71 1.10 3.75 -18.19
CA THR A 71 1.18 2.42 -17.56
C THR A 71 1.94 1.38 -18.40
N GLU A 72 2.29 1.69 -19.65
CA GLU A 72 2.92 0.73 -20.55
C GLU A 72 4.22 0.13 -19.99
N ALA A 73 4.42 -1.18 -20.08
CA ALA A 73 5.63 -1.86 -19.58
C ALA A 73 5.98 -1.59 -18.10
N THR A 74 4.98 -1.32 -17.24
CA THR A 74 5.18 -1.05 -15.80
C THR A 74 4.86 -2.24 -14.89
N TRP A 75 4.67 -3.45 -15.45
CA TRP A 75 4.22 -4.65 -14.73
C TRP A 75 5.01 -4.92 -13.44
N ALA A 76 6.33 -4.69 -13.43
CA ALA A 76 7.17 -5.00 -12.27
C ALA A 76 6.71 -4.24 -11.03
N PHE A 77 6.31 -2.97 -11.18
CA PHE A 77 5.81 -2.17 -10.07
C PHE A 77 4.44 -2.66 -9.58
N PHE A 78 3.50 -2.89 -10.49
CA PHE A 78 2.16 -3.36 -10.15
C PHE A 78 2.20 -4.72 -9.46
N ASN A 79 2.98 -5.67 -10.00
CA ASN A 79 3.13 -7.01 -9.41
C ASN A 79 3.84 -6.97 -8.07
N PHE A 80 4.91 -6.17 -7.94
CA PHE A 80 5.60 -6.02 -6.66
C PHE A 80 4.65 -5.49 -5.58
N MET A 81 3.85 -4.47 -5.91
CA MET A 81 2.87 -3.93 -4.96
C MET A 81 1.74 -4.91 -4.64
N PHE A 82 1.21 -5.63 -5.64
CA PHE A 82 0.23 -6.68 -5.42
C PHE A 82 0.74 -7.76 -4.47
N ILE A 83 1.91 -8.34 -4.78
CA ILE A 83 2.53 -9.40 -3.98
C ILE A 83 2.87 -8.89 -2.59
N GLY A 84 3.50 -7.71 -2.50
CA GLY A 84 3.88 -7.09 -1.24
C GLY A 84 2.69 -6.86 -0.31
N MET A 85 1.60 -6.28 -0.81
CA MET A 85 0.40 -6.05 -0.01
C MET A 85 -0.30 -7.36 0.39
N THR A 86 -0.29 -8.36 -0.49
CA THR A 86 -0.82 -9.70 -0.19
C THR A 86 -0.05 -10.35 0.95
N LEU A 87 1.29 -10.32 0.91
CA LEU A 87 2.14 -10.89 1.96
C LEU A 87 1.95 -10.18 3.29
N VAL A 88 1.91 -8.84 3.29
CA VAL A 88 1.69 -8.05 4.51
C VAL A 88 0.31 -8.37 5.10
N SER A 89 -0.74 -8.45 4.27
CA SER A 89 -2.09 -8.79 4.71
C SER A 89 -2.14 -10.20 5.32
N ALA A 90 -1.59 -11.20 4.64
CA ALA A 90 -1.58 -12.58 5.12
C ALA A 90 -0.79 -12.74 6.43
N ALA A 91 0.41 -12.15 6.52
CA ALA A 91 1.23 -12.20 7.73
C ALA A 91 0.55 -11.47 8.90
N SER A 92 -0.06 -10.30 8.64
CA SER A 92 -0.79 -9.54 9.66
C SER A 92 -2.04 -10.27 10.14
N PHE A 93 -2.76 -10.94 9.23
CA PHE A 93 -3.92 -11.76 9.58
C PHE A 93 -3.50 -12.95 10.44
N TYR A 94 -2.46 -13.66 10.03
CA TYR A 94 -1.93 -14.79 10.79
C TYR A 94 -1.49 -14.36 12.20
N GLY A 95 -0.72 -13.26 12.30
CA GLY A 95 -0.27 -12.71 13.58
C GLY A 95 -1.44 -12.31 14.50
N PHE A 96 -2.47 -11.65 13.96
CA PHE A 96 -3.59 -11.14 14.77
C PHE A 96 -4.63 -12.22 15.10
N GLU A 97 -5.00 -13.06 14.13
CA GLU A 97 -6.13 -13.98 14.26
C GLU A 97 -5.72 -15.40 14.67
N VAL A 98 -4.50 -15.83 14.35
CA VAL A 98 -4.03 -17.21 14.60
C VAL A 98 -3.01 -17.26 15.74
N ASP A 99 -1.85 -16.61 15.56
CA ASP A 99 -0.72 -16.68 16.49
C ASP A 99 -0.91 -15.76 17.72
N LYS A 100 -1.79 -14.77 17.62
CA LYS A 100 -2.04 -13.75 18.66
C LYS A 100 -0.77 -12.98 19.05
N LEU A 101 0.21 -12.91 18.15
CA LEU A 101 1.48 -12.24 18.35
C LEU A 101 1.28 -10.72 18.46
N GLY A 102 1.78 -10.14 19.55
CA GLY A 102 1.75 -8.69 19.74
C GLY A 102 0.35 -8.09 19.95
N LEU A 103 -0.64 -8.89 20.37
CA LEU A 103 -1.95 -8.38 20.76
C LEU A 103 -1.86 -7.59 22.09
N THR A 104 -1.69 -6.29 21.97
CA THR A 104 -1.74 -5.31 23.07
C THR A 104 -3.03 -4.48 22.98
N ASP A 105 -3.26 -3.58 23.94
CA ASP A 105 -4.43 -2.68 23.96
C ASP A 105 -4.56 -1.80 22.71
N GLY A 106 -3.45 -1.54 22.01
CA GLY A 106 -3.43 -0.78 20.75
C GLY A 106 -3.52 -1.63 19.49
N ALA A 107 -3.60 -2.95 19.63
CA ALA A 107 -3.64 -3.86 18.49
C ALA A 107 -4.92 -3.64 17.67
N SER A 108 -4.76 -3.56 16.35
CA SER A 108 -5.85 -3.30 15.42
C SER A 108 -5.80 -4.23 14.22
N ARG A 109 -6.98 -4.65 13.77
CA ARG A 109 -7.19 -5.38 12.51
C ARG A 109 -6.88 -4.55 11.28
N GLU A 110 -6.67 -3.23 11.43
CA GLU A 110 -6.31 -2.31 10.35
C GLU A 110 -5.11 -2.86 9.55
N GLY A 111 -4.15 -3.52 10.19
CA GLY A 111 -2.96 -4.09 9.54
C GLY A 111 -3.30 -5.00 8.36
N TYR A 112 -4.13 -6.02 8.54
CA TYR A 112 -4.49 -6.94 7.45
C TYR A 112 -5.69 -6.47 6.62
N ILE A 113 -6.61 -5.68 7.19
CA ILE A 113 -7.77 -5.16 6.46
C ILE A 113 -7.32 -4.13 5.42
N SER A 114 -6.53 -3.13 5.83
CA SER A 114 -6.08 -2.07 4.92
C SER A 114 -5.20 -2.60 3.79
N THR A 115 -4.24 -3.48 4.14
CA THR A 115 -3.33 -4.10 3.17
C THR A 115 -4.03 -5.13 2.29
N GLY A 116 -5.06 -5.82 2.82
CA GLY A 116 -5.91 -6.71 2.04
C GLY A 116 -6.75 -5.97 1.00
N VAL A 117 -7.34 -4.84 1.38
CA VAL A 117 -8.03 -3.94 0.42
C VAL A 117 -7.06 -3.44 -0.63
N LEU A 118 -5.87 -2.97 -0.24
CA LEU A 118 -4.83 -2.56 -1.20
C LEU A 118 -4.43 -3.70 -2.13
N ALA A 119 -4.24 -4.92 -1.63
CA ALA A 119 -3.92 -6.09 -2.44
C ALA A 119 -5.01 -6.37 -3.49
N LEU A 120 -6.29 -6.29 -3.11
CA LEU A 120 -7.41 -6.45 -4.04
C LEU A 120 -7.43 -5.35 -5.11
N LEU A 121 -7.22 -4.09 -4.72
CA LEU A 121 -7.17 -2.97 -5.68
C LEU A 121 -5.99 -3.13 -6.65
N TRP A 122 -4.82 -3.54 -6.16
CA TRP A 122 -3.67 -3.86 -7.02
C TRP A 122 -3.95 -5.03 -7.96
N ALA A 123 -4.62 -6.08 -7.48
CA ALA A 123 -5.02 -7.20 -8.34
C ALA A 123 -5.94 -6.72 -9.46
N ILE A 124 -6.98 -5.93 -9.14
CA ILE A 124 -7.90 -5.35 -10.13
C ILE A 124 -7.13 -4.52 -11.16
N LEU A 125 -6.14 -3.73 -10.74
CA LEU A 125 -5.28 -2.97 -11.66
C LEU A 125 -4.40 -3.88 -12.52
N CYS A 126 -3.81 -4.94 -11.96
CA CYS A 126 -3.00 -5.91 -12.70
C CYS A 126 -3.80 -6.60 -13.80
N TYR A 127 -5.04 -7.02 -13.50
CA TYR A 127 -5.92 -7.64 -14.49
C TYR A 127 -6.48 -6.62 -15.48
N GLY A 128 -6.96 -5.48 -14.99
CA GLY A 128 -7.63 -4.46 -15.79
C GLY A 128 -6.74 -3.68 -16.74
N LEU A 129 -5.43 -3.64 -16.47
CA LEU A 129 -4.42 -2.97 -17.29
C LEU A 129 -3.47 -3.96 -17.98
N ALA A 130 -3.81 -5.25 -18.02
CA ALA A 130 -2.90 -6.31 -18.45
C ALA A 130 -2.38 -6.11 -19.89
N ASP A 131 -3.22 -5.64 -20.80
CA ASP A 131 -2.88 -5.30 -22.19
C ASP A 131 -1.96 -4.08 -22.32
N LYS A 132 -1.65 -3.37 -21.23
CA LYS A 132 -0.71 -2.23 -21.23
C LYS A 132 0.53 -2.53 -20.41
N ILE A 133 0.37 -3.01 -19.18
CA ILE A 133 1.49 -3.12 -18.24
C ILE A 133 2.47 -4.25 -18.61
N TYR A 134 2.02 -5.28 -19.34
CA TYR A 134 2.81 -6.48 -19.69
C TYR A 134 3.39 -6.50 -21.11
N ILE A 135 3.19 -5.43 -21.90
CA ILE A 135 3.78 -5.30 -23.24
C ILE A 135 5.23 -4.82 -23.14
#